data_AF-A0A1F5CBZ3-F1
#
_entry.id   AF-A0A1F5CBZ3-F1
#
_cell.length_a   1.000
_cell.length_b   1.000
_cell.length_c   1.000
_cell.angle_alpha   90.00
_cell.angle_beta   90.00
_cell.angle_gamma   90.00
#
_symmetry.space_group_name_H-M   'P 1'
#
loop_
_entity.id
_entity.type
_entity.pdbx_description
1 polymer ?
#
loop_
_entity_poly.entity_id
_entity_poly.type
_entity_poly.pdbx_seq_one_letter_code
_entity_poly.pdbx_strand_id
1 'polypeptide(L)'
;MITAILTSVQKKSKNENKSVIKKSLIKIEKVLEKSPFAPRAGKTIAPIAVKLKLTELILHLMKRKSPFGLFAILGWQRKWQEHLDISDSYQDIFDKHRINIMNIKASKRARRDVASTVSFDGAILINNKGDILHSGVMIEGLWPRKVAAKVNPGQFRDLSEQFGFKKKVHTRHLSAIAASYIFKNTTVFTVSEETGNFHIFENGQIVFSTASGEIHNVK
;
A
#
# COMPACT_ATOMS: atom_id res chain seq x y z
N MET A 1 -5.31 40.84 15.66
CA MET A 1 -6.55 40.05 15.50
C MET A 1 -6.44 38.98 14.39
N ILE A 2 -5.87 39.31 13.21
CA ILE A 2 -5.68 38.39 12.06
C ILE A 2 -4.80 37.17 12.39
N THR A 3 -3.72 37.34 13.15
CA THR A 3 -2.76 36.27 13.50
C THR A 3 -3.37 35.16 14.37
N ALA A 4 -4.30 35.52 15.26
CA ALA A 4 -5.02 34.57 16.14
C ALA A 4 -6.05 33.73 15.37
N ILE A 5 -6.66 34.32 14.34
CA ILE A 5 -7.62 33.63 13.45
C ILE A 5 -6.86 32.64 12.55
N LEU A 6 -5.71 33.03 11.98
CA LEU A 6 -4.88 32.12 11.18
C LEU A 6 -4.35 30.94 12.00
N THR A 7 -3.93 31.16 13.25
CA THR A 7 -3.48 30.07 14.13
C THR A 7 -4.61 29.16 14.59
N SER A 8 -5.81 29.69 14.87
CA SER A 8 -6.97 28.88 15.23
C SER A 8 -7.48 28.04 14.05
N VAL A 9 -7.50 28.59 12.84
CA VAL A 9 -7.84 27.86 11.59
C VAL A 9 -6.82 26.77 11.30
N GLN A 10 -5.51 27.05 11.42
CA GLN A 10 -4.47 26.03 11.26
C GLN A 10 -4.55 24.92 12.31
N LYS A 11 -4.85 25.27 13.57
CA LYS A 11 -5.00 24.30 14.67
C LYS A 11 -6.25 23.44 14.49
N LYS A 12 -7.37 24.03 14.05
CA LYS A 12 -8.63 23.32 13.74
C LYS A 12 -8.45 22.36 12.56
N SER A 13 -7.88 22.84 11.45
CA SER A 13 -7.54 22.01 10.28
C SER A 13 -6.61 20.85 10.66
N LYS A 14 -5.62 21.06 11.52
CA LYS A 14 -4.69 20.01 11.99
C LYS A 14 -5.38 18.97 12.88
N ASN A 15 -6.35 19.38 13.71
CA ASN A 15 -7.13 18.47 14.57
C ASN A 15 -8.16 17.66 13.77
N GLU A 16 -8.88 18.28 12.84
CA GLU A 16 -9.78 17.58 11.91
C GLU A 16 -9.01 16.56 11.07
N ASN A 17 -7.82 16.93 10.61
CA ASN A 17 -6.94 16.04 9.88
C ASN A 17 -6.50 14.79 10.68
N LYS A 18 -6.17 14.96 11.96
CA LYS A 18 -5.86 13.81 12.83
C LYS A 18 -7.08 12.94 13.07
N SER A 19 -8.26 13.54 13.20
CA SER A 19 -9.53 12.83 13.38
C SER A 19 -9.87 11.94 12.17
N VAL A 20 -9.69 12.45 10.94
CA VAL A 20 -9.97 11.68 9.71
C VAL A 20 -9.04 10.47 9.55
N ILE A 21 -7.73 10.63 9.79
CA ILE A 21 -6.79 9.51 9.74
C ILE A 21 -7.15 8.48 10.79
N LYS A 22 -7.44 8.90 12.02
CA LYS A 22 -7.81 7.99 13.11
C LYS A 22 -9.06 7.17 12.77
N LYS A 23 -10.10 7.81 12.22
CA LYS A 23 -11.33 7.11 11.77
C LYS A 23 -11.03 6.11 10.65
N SER A 24 -10.19 6.49 9.68
CA SER A 24 -9.79 5.62 8.58
C SER A 24 -9.01 4.40 9.07
N LEU A 25 -8.06 4.61 9.99
CA LEU A 25 -7.28 3.52 10.60
C LEU A 25 -8.18 2.54 11.35
N ILE A 26 -9.15 3.01 12.14
CA ILE A 26 -10.10 2.12 12.84
C ILE A 26 -10.91 1.27 11.85
N LYS A 27 -11.33 1.85 10.72
CA LYS A 27 -12.06 1.11 9.68
C LYS A 27 -11.16 0.04 9.04
N ILE A 28 -9.91 0.39 8.72
CA ILE A 28 -8.96 -0.52 8.09
C ILE A 28 -8.52 -1.63 9.04
N GLU A 29 -8.29 -1.32 10.32
CA GLU A 29 -7.97 -2.29 11.37
C GLU A 29 -9.03 -3.38 11.44
N LYS A 30 -10.31 -3.01 11.55
CA LYS A 30 -11.43 -3.96 11.56
C LYS A 30 -11.48 -4.85 10.32
N VAL A 31 -11.10 -4.31 9.16
CA VAL A 31 -11.05 -5.07 7.90
C VAL A 31 -9.89 -6.06 7.90
N LEU A 32 -8.70 -5.62 8.33
CA LEU A 32 -7.50 -6.44 8.38
C LEU A 32 -7.57 -7.54 9.44
N GLU A 33 -8.22 -7.28 10.58
CA GLU A 33 -8.50 -8.27 11.63
C GLU A 33 -9.44 -9.38 11.16
N LYS A 34 -10.44 -9.02 10.36
CA LYS A 34 -11.43 -9.96 9.80
C LYS A 34 -10.97 -10.64 8.52
N SER A 35 -9.84 -10.21 7.95
CA SER A 35 -9.31 -10.83 6.75
C SER A 35 -9.05 -12.32 7.03
N PRO A 36 -9.48 -13.25 6.15
CA PRO A 36 -9.16 -14.66 6.30
C PRO A 36 -7.65 -14.93 6.24
N PHE A 37 -6.88 -13.92 5.84
CA PHE A 37 -5.42 -13.89 5.76
C PHE A 37 -4.76 -13.19 6.97
N ALA A 38 -5.48 -13.04 8.09
CA ALA A 38 -4.92 -12.62 9.36
C ALA A 38 -3.77 -13.54 9.81
N PRO A 39 -2.78 -13.01 10.59
CA PRO A 39 -1.65 -13.81 11.07
C PRO A 39 -2.12 -15.06 11.79
N ARG A 40 -1.67 -16.24 11.34
CA ARG A 40 -1.85 -17.52 12.06
C ARG A 40 -0.49 -18.00 12.53
N ALA A 41 -0.43 -18.69 13.67
CA ALA A 41 0.80 -19.24 14.23
C ALA A 41 1.62 -19.99 13.15
N GLY A 42 2.93 -19.71 13.07
CA GLY A 42 3.84 -20.33 12.12
C GLY A 42 3.89 -19.73 10.70
N LYS A 43 3.09 -18.69 10.38
CA LYS A 43 3.17 -18.01 9.07
C LYS A 43 3.98 -16.71 9.13
N THR A 44 4.80 -16.48 8.10
CA THR A 44 5.52 -15.21 7.83
C THR A 44 4.58 -14.10 7.31
N ILE A 45 3.44 -13.91 7.97
CA ILE A 45 2.52 -12.80 7.70
C ILE A 45 2.93 -11.60 8.56
N ALA A 46 2.91 -10.40 7.99
CA ALA A 46 3.19 -9.19 8.75
C ALA A 46 2.15 -9.00 9.88
N PRO A 47 2.57 -8.67 11.13
CA PRO A 47 1.64 -8.37 12.21
C PRO A 47 0.70 -7.21 11.84
N ILE A 48 -0.53 -7.23 12.38
CA ILE A 48 -1.52 -6.17 12.15
C ILE A 48 -0.94 -4.79 12.50
N ALA A 49 -0.19 -4.68 13.59
CA ALA A 49 0.48 -3.44 13.98
C ALA A 49 1.40 -2.88 12.88
N VAL A 50 2.12 -3.73 12.16
CA VAL A 50 3.00 -3.32 11.04
C VAL A 50 2.17 -2.88 9.83
N LYS A 51 1.10 -3.61 9.50
CA LYS A 51 0.15 -3.24 8.43
C LYS A 51 -0.48 -1.87 8.71
N LEU A 52 -0.93 -1.64 9.94
CA LEU A 52 -1.53 -0.37 10.38
C LEU A 52 -0.51 0.75 10.39
N LYS A 53 0.75 0.47 10.77
CA LYS A 53 1.80 1.48 10.73
C LYS A 53 2.07 1.95 9.31
N LEU A 54 2.19 1.03 8.35
CA LEU A 54 2.37 1.39 6.95
C LEU A 54 1.15 2.17 6.42
N THR A 55 -0.05 1.71 6.75
CA THR A 55 -1.30 2.41 6.41
C THR A 55 -1.31 3.84 6.93
N GLU A 56 -0.92 4.06 8.19
CA GLU A 56 -0.82 5.38 8.79
C GLU A 56 0.14 6.27 7.98
N LEU A 57 1.32 5.76 7.62
CA LEU A 57 2.30 6.52 6.83
C LEU A 57 1.73 6.89 5.46
N ILE A 58 1.09 5.96 4.76
CA ILE A 58 0.46 6.19 3.45
C ILE A 58 -0.64 7.24 3.55
N LEU A 59 -1.55 7.14 4.53
CA LEU A 59 -2.63 8.12 4.73
C LEU A 59 -2.09 9.52 5.04
N HIS A 60 -0.93 9.62 5.71
CA HIS A 60 -0.25 10.91 5.90
C HIS A 60 0.35 11.44 4.61
N LEU A 61 0.92 10.58 3.75
CA LEU A 61 1.46 10.96 2.45
C LEU A 61 0.38 11.44 1.48
N MET A 62 -0.79 10.79 1.50
CA MET A 62 -1.97 11.15 0.68
C MET A 62 -2.47 12.59 0.92
N LYS A 63 -2.05 13.26 1.99
CA LYS A 63 -2.39 14.67 2.26
C LYS A 63 -1.51 15.68 1.54
N ARG A 64 -0.49 15.22 0.82
CA ARG A 64 0.37 16.11 0.04
C ARG A 64 -0.46 16.77 -1.08
N LYS A 65 -0.01 17.94 -1.54
CA LYS A 65 -0.73 18.71 -2.56
C LYS A 65 -0.65 18.09 -3.95
N SER A 66 0.45 17.41 -4.26
CA SER A 66 0.66 16.79 -5.57
C SER A 66 0.13 15.35 -5.60
N PRO A 67 -0.53 14.93 -6.68
CA PRO A 67 -0.87 13.53 -6.88
C PRO A 67 0.40 12.66 -6.89
N PHE A 68 0.24 11.38 -6.59
CA PHE A 68 1.32 10.41 -6.67
C PHE A 68 0.82 8.98 -6.80
N GLY A 69 1.64 8.15 -7.44
CA GLY A 69 1.50 6.70 -7.44
C GLY A 69 2.25 6.07 -6.27
N LEU A 70 1.68 5.01 -5.69
CA LEU A 70 2.39 4.16 -4.74
C LEU A 70 2.13 2.70 -5.05
N PHE A 71 3.17 1.88 -4.96
CA PHE A 71 3.07 0.42 -4.95
C PHE A 71 4.02 -0.13 -3.87
N ALA A 72 3.47 -0.69 -2.80
CA ALA A 72 4.27 -1.23 -1.70
C ALA A 72 3.86 -2.68 -1.37
N ILE A 73 4.85 -3.55 -1.20
CA ILE A 73 4.66 -4.97 -0.85
C ILE A 73 5.20 -5.19 0.56
N LEU A 74 4.31 -5.47 1.50
CA LEU A 74 4.65 -5.79 2.89
C LEU A 74 4.69 -7.30 3.10
N GLY A 75 5.76 -7.78 3.73
CA GLY A 75 6.03 -9.20 3.94
C GLY A 75 6.98 -9.82 2.91
N TRP A 76 7.76 -9.01 2.18
CA TRP A 76 8.74 -9.48 1.21
C TRP A 76 9.73 -10.48 1.82
N GLN A 77 10.08 -11.52 1.06
CA GLN A 77 10.98 -12.61 1.47
C GLN A 77 12.05 -12.85 0.40
N ARG A 78 13.25 -13.23 0.83
CA ARG A 78 14.41 -13.50 -0.05
C ARG A 78 14.12 -14.52 -1.16
N LYS A 79 13.20 -15.46 -0.93
CA LYS A 79 12.82 -16.47 -1.94
C LYS A 79 12.19 -15.89 -3.21
N TRP A 80 11.79 -14.62 -3.20
CA TRP A 80 11.21 -13.92 -4.35
C TRP A 80 12.21 -13.03 -5.08
N GLN A 81 13.51 -13.11 -4.76
CA GLN A 81 14.54 -12.28 -5.39
C GLN A 81 14.61 -12.44 -6.91
N GLU A 82 14.21 -13.58 -7.46
CA GLU A 82 14.16 -13.80 -8.92
C GLU A 82 13.11 -12.93 -9.65
N HIS A 83 12.17 -12.33 -8.90
CA HIS A 83 11.18 -11.41 -9.44
C HIS A 83 11.61 -9.94 -9.37
N LEU A 84 12.79 -9.65 -8.81
CA LEU A 84 13.32 -8.32 -8.62
C LEU A 84 14.20 -7.94 -9.81
N ASP A 85 13.82 -6.89 -10.53
CA ASP A 85 14.70 -6.22 -11.48
C ASP A 85 15.04 -4.82 -10.95
N ILE A 86 16.32 -4.62 -10.66
CA ILE A 86 16.88 -3.38 -10.14
C ILE A 86 17.58 -2.69 -11.31
N SER A 87 16.80 -1.94 -12.08
CA SER A 87 17.26 -1.29 -13.31
C SER A 87 18.25 -0.15 -13.05
N ASP A 88 18.25 0.45 -11.86
CA ASP A 88 19.19 1.51 -11.48
C ASP A 88 19.51 1.50 -9.98
N SER A 89 20.75 1.16 -9.62
CA SER A 89 21.22 1.10 -8.22
C SER A 89 21.11 2.44 -7.47
N TYR A 90 20.96 3.56 -8.17
CA TYR A 90 20.77 4.88 -7.53
C TYR A 90 19.33 5.12 -7.06
N GLN A 91 18.35 4.35 -7.56
CA GLN A 91 16.93 4.48 -7.18
C GLN A 91 16.60 3.69 -5.91
N ASP A 92 17.44 2.71 -5.56
CA ASP A 92 17.34 2.00 -4.29
C ASP A 92 18.07 2.77 -3.18
N ILE A 93 17.38 3.75 -2.61
CA ILE A 93 17.92 4.58 -1.53
C ILE A 93 18.02 3.82 -0.19
N PHE A 94 17.41 2.64 -0.06
CA PHE A 94 17.37 1.88 1.20
C PHE A 94 18.30 0.68 1.26
N ASP A 95 18.83 0.20 0.13
CA ASP A 95 19.87 -0.85 0.14
C ASP A 95 21.02 -0.50 1.10
N LYS A 96 21.42 0.78 1.11
CA LYS A 96 22.46 1.33 1.99
C LYS A 96 21.95 1.93 3.30
N HIS A 97 20.64 2.16 3.44
CA HIS A 97 20.03 2.81 4.61
C HIS A 97 18.80 2.04 5.10
N ARG A 98 19.02 1.03 5.94
CA ARG A 98 17.93 0.24 6.50
C ARG A 98 17.07 1.08 7.43
N ILE A 99 15.84 1.35 7.00
CA ILE A 99 14.84 2.08 7.78
C ILE A 99 13.71 1.12 8.15
N ASN A 100 13.34 1.11 9.44
CA ASN A 100 12.18 0.36 9.91
C ASN A 100 10.98 1.31 10.10
N ILE A 101 9.85 1.00 9.46
CA ILE A 101 8.64 1.85 9.48
C ILE A 101 8.03 2.00 10.88
N MET A 102 8.28 1.06 11.79
CA MET A 102 7.82 1.13 13.18
C MET A 102 8.54 2.24 13.94
N ASN A 103 9.79 2.49 13.60
CA ASN A 103 10.62 3.53 14.22
C ASN A 103 10.40 4.91 13.60
N ILE A 104 9.70 4.96 12.45
CA ILE A 104 9.32 6.20 11.80
C ILE A 104 8.22 6.89 12.62
N LYS A 105 8.63 7.93 13.36
CA LYS A 105 7.68 8.93 13.86
C LYS A 105 7.11 9.69 12.65
N ALA A 106 5.83 10.05 12.69
CA ALA A 106 5.16 10.93 11.70
C ALA A 106 5.74 12.38 11.63
N SER A 107 6.94 12.59 12.19
CA SER A 107 7.72 13.82 12.19
C SER A 107 8.20 14.21 10.77
N LYS A 108 8.67 15.47 10.62
CA LYS A 108 8.98 16.12 9.34
C LYS A 108 10.14 15.49 8.55
N ARG A 109 11.04 14.75 9.21
CA ARG A 109 12.27 14.19 8.60
C ARG A 109 12.05 12.80 8.01
N ALA A 110 11.44 11.89 8.75
CA ALA A 110 11.06 10.59 8.20
C ALA A 110 9.94 10.70 7.14
N ARG A 111 9.11 11.76 7.21
CA ARG A 111 8.26 12.17 6.08
C ARG A 111 9.06 12.48 4.82
N ARG A 112 10.27 13.04 4.91
CA ARG A 112 11.09 13.33 3.72
C ARG A 112 11.61 12.04 3.09
N ASP A 113 12.12 11.12 3.89
CA ASP A 113 12.72 9.88 3.38
C ASP A 113 11.66 8.93 2.78
N VAL A 114 10.45 8.86 3.35
CA VAL A 114 9.33 8.12 2.73
C VAL A 114 8.60 8.95 1.67
N ALA A 115 8.66 10.29 1.70
CA ALA A 115 8.08 11.10 0.62
C ALA A 115 8.97 11.18 -0.62
N SER A 116 10.28 11.00 -0.51
CA SER A 116 11.18 10.87 -1.66
C SER A 116 10.90 9.58 -2.43
N THR A 117 10.42 8.52 -1.76
CA THR A 117 10.09 7.25 -2.42
C THR A 117 8.83 7.30 -3.25
N VAL A 118 7.96 8.26 -2.94
CA VAL A 118 6.73 8.52 -3.69
C VAL A 118 7.03 9.14 -5.07
N SER A 119 8.24 9.65 -5.27
CA SER A 119 8.71 10.21 -6.53
C SER A 119 9.42 9.18 -7.42
N PHE A 120 9.53 7.92 -6.99
CA PHE A 120 10.15 6.85 -7.78
C PHE A 120 9.09 6.01 -8.51
N ASP A 121 9.39 5.69 -9.75
CA ASP A 121 8.65 4.69 -10.51
C ASP A 121 9.11 3.29 -10.06
N GLY A 122 8.23 2.56 -9.36
CA GLY A 122 8.53 1.20 -8.95
C GLY A 122 7.83 0.79 -7.65
N ALA A 123 8.21 -0.39 -7.16
CA ALA A 123 7.72 -0.95 -5.92
C ALA A 123 8.61 -0.58 -4.72
N ILE A 124 8.01 -0.53 -3.53
CA ILE A 124 8.70 -0.50 -2.24
C ILE A 124 8.54 -1.86 -1.58
N LEU A 125 9.65 -2.50 -1.24
CA LEU A 125 9.66 -3.83 -0.64
C LEU A 125 9.95 -3.75 0.85
N ILE A 126 9.07 -4.32 1.66
CA ILE A 126 9.13 -4.23 3.12
C ILE A 126 8.99 -5.63 3.68
N ASN A 127 9.86 -6.04 4.62
CA ASN A 127 9.74 -7.34 5.25
C ASN A 127 8.59 -7.38 6.29
N ASN A 128 8.33 -8.54 6.87
CA ASN A 128 7.25 -8.71 7.86
C ASN A 128 7.49 -7.98 9.20
N LYS A 129 8.72 -7.52 9.47
CA LYS A 129 9.10 -6.74 10.66
C LYS A 129 9.00 -5.22 10.42
N GLY A 130 8.72 -4.80 9.18
CA GLY A 130 8.63 -3.40 8.80
C GLY A 130 9.95 -2.78 8.34
N ASP A 131 11.01 -3.56 8.10
CA ASP A 131 12.23 -3.03 7.49
C ASP A 131 12.00 -2.85 5.99
N ILE A 132 12.27 -1.64 5.49
CA ILE A 132 12.32 -1.34 4.06
C ILE A 132 13.60 -1.97 3.50
N LEU A 133 13.43 -2.86 2.52
CA LEU A 133 14.51 -3.61 1.90
C LEU A 133 14.99 -2.94 0.61
N HIS A 134 14.05 -2.53 -0.23
CA HIS A 134 14.31 -1.94 -1.54
C HIS A 134 13.25 -0.87 -1.86
N SER A 135 13.60 0.10 -2.69
CA SER A 135 12.66 1.05 -3.32
C SER A 135 12.98 1.28 -4.79
N GLY A 136 11.97 1.68 -5.57
CA GLY A 136 12.17 2.01 -6.99
C GLY A 136 12.47 0.78 -7.85
N VAL A 137 12.03 -0.40 -7.40
CA VAL A 137 12.35 -1.66 -8.10
C VAL A 137 11.22 -2.09 -9.02
N MET A 138 11.56 -2.71 -10.14
CA MET A 138 10.60 -3.36 -11.01
C MET A 138 10.33 -4.78 -10.50
N ILE A 139 9.05 -5.17 -10.51
CA ILE A 139 8.63 -6.52 -10.12
C ILE A 139 8.17 -7.26 -11.37
N GLU A 140 8.91 -8.30 -11.69
CA GLU A 140 8.70 -9.11 -12.88
C GLU A 140 7.84 -10.35 -12.61
N GLY A 141 7.38 -10.96 -13.70
CA GLY A 141 6.71 -12.25 -13.61
C GLY A 141 5.36 -12.21 -12.88
N LEU A 142 4.65 -11.07 -12.90
CA LEU A 142 3.35 -10.92 -12.26
C LEU A 142 2.17 -11.45 -13.10
N TRP A 143 2.31 -11.49 -14.43
CA TRP A 143 1.32 -11.97 -15.41
C TRP A 143 -0.16 -11.76 -14.98
N PRO A 144 -0.65 -10.51 -14.80
CA PRO A 144 -1.94 -10.25 -14.16
C PRO A 144 -3.12 -11.01 -14.78
N ARG A 145 -3.13 -11.19 -16.11
CA ARG A 145 -4.15 -12.00 -16.81
C ARG A 145 -4.21 -13.46 -16.32
N LYS A 146 -3.04 -14.10 -16.14
CA LYS A 146 -2.97 -15.50 -15.66
C LYS A 146 -3.41 -15.59 -14.20
N VAL A 147 -3.10 -14.57 -13.39
CA VAL A 147 -3.53 -14.50 -12.00
C VAL A 147 -5.04 -14.29 -11.91
N ALA A 148 -5.60 -13.36 -12.68
CA ALA A 148 -7.03 -13.06 -12.71
C ALA A 148 -7.87 -14.32 -13.01
N ALA A 149 -7.45 -15.10 -14.01
CA ALA A 149 -8.10 -16.37 -14.37
C ALA A 149 -8.08 -17.43 -13.25
N LYS A 150 -7.11 -17.39 -12.34
CA LYS A 150 -7.05 -18.29 -11.17
C LYS A 150 -7.85 -17.79 -9.98
N VAL A 151 -7.88 -16.46 -9.78
CA VAL A 151 -8.52 -15.83 -8.64
C VAL A 151 -10.04 -15.73 -8.84
N ASN A 152 -10.46 -15.35 -10.04
CA ASN A 152 -11.85 -15.16 -10.41
C ASN A 152 -12.07 -15.65 -11.84
N PRO A 153 -12.23 -16.97 -12.05
CA PRO A 153 -12.49 -17.54 -13.36
C PRO A 153 -13.87 -17.12 -13.86
N GLY A 154 -13.99 -16.83 -15.16
CA GLY A 154 -15.26 -16.42 -15.76
C GLY A 154 -15.06 -15.51 -16.97
N GLN A 155 -16.17 -14.98 -17.46
CA GLN A 155 -16.18 -13.98 -18.53
C GLN A 155 -16.38 -12.59 -17.92
N PHE A 156 -15.47 -11.68 -18.25
CA PHE A 156 -15.46 -10.30 -17.78
C PHE A 156 -15.12 -9.39 -18.95
N ARG A 157 -15.56 -8.14 -18.88
CA ARG A 157 -15.28 -7.13 -19.92
C ARG A 157 -13.79 -6.82 -20.03
N ASP A 158 -13.12 -6.73 -18.88
CA ASP A 158 -11.71 -6.39 -18.79
C ASP A 158 -11.07 -6.92 -17.50
N LEU A 159 -9.74 -6.82 -17.39
CA LEU A 159 -8.99 -7.28 -16.21
C LEU A 159 -9.34 -6.51 -14.93
N SER A 160 -9.76 -5.25 -15.03
CA SER A 160 -10.11 -4.46 -13.85
C SER A 160 -11.37 -5.06 -13.21
N GLU A 161 -12.38 -5.31 -14.04
CA GLU A 161 -13.62 -5.96 -13.60
C GLU A 161 -13.35 -7.37 -13.06
N GLN A 162 -12.52 -8.16 -13.74
CA GLN A 162 -12.18 -9.52 -13.32
C GLN A 162 -11.55 -9.56 -11.91
N PHE A 163 -10.73 -8.56 -11.59
CA PHE A 163 -10.13 -8.39 -10.26
C PHE A 163 -11.05 -7.71 -9.24
N GLY A 164 -12.28 -7.34 -9.62
CA GLY A 164 -13.28 -6.75 -8.72
C GLY A 164 -13.24 -5.23 -8.62
N PHE A 165 -12.41 -4.54 -9.41
CA PHE A 165 -12.42 -3.08 -9.46
C PHE A 165 -13.71 -2.58 -10.11
N LYS A 166 -14.29 -1.49 -9.57
CA LYS A 166 -15.52 -0.88 -10.11
C LYS A 166 -15.21 0.11 -11.22
N LYS A 167 -14.01 0.68 -11.21
CA LYS A 167 -13.50 1.55 -12.27
C LYS A 167 -12.34 0.89 -12.96
N LYS A 168 -12.10 1.29 -14.21
CA LYS A 168 -10.94 0.84 -14.97
C LYS A 168 -9.67 1.29 -14.25
N VAL A 169 -8.75 0.35 -14.03
CA VAL A 169 -7.43 0.61 -13.45
C VAL A 169 -6.34 0.17 -14.42
N HIS A 170 -5.13 0.68 -14.19
CA HIS A 170 -3.98 0.42 -15.05
C HIS A 170 -2.94 -0.48 -14.37
N THR A 171 -1.79 -0.60 -15.03
CA THR A 171 -0.70 -1.54 -14.73
C THR A 171 -0.32 -1.62 -13.27
N ARG A 172 -0.22 -0.48 -12.55
CA ARG A 172 0.14 -0.46 -11.12
C ARG A 172 -0.82 -1.29 -10.24
N HIS A 173 -2.13 -1.08 -10.37
CA HIS A 173 -3.13 -1.77 -9.56
C HIS A 173 -3.26 -3.24 -9.97
N LEU A 174 -3.23 -3.53 -11.28
CA LEU A 174 -3.26 -4.89 -11.80
C LEU A 174 -2.03 -5.70 -11.35
N SER A 175 -0.86 -5.06 -11.34
CA SER A 175 0.38 -5.67 -10.83
C SER A 175 0.32 -5.87 -9.33
N ALA A 176 -0.18 -4.89 -8.58
CA ALA A 176 -0.28 -4.97 -7.13
C ALA A 176 -1.21 -6.10 -6.65
N ILE A 177 -2.41 -6.22 -7.22
CA ILE A 177 -3.32 -7.31 -6.85
C ILE A 177 -2.74 -8.66 -7.27
N ALA A 178 -2.10 -8.75 -8.45
CA ALA A 178 -1.42 -9.97 -8.88
C ALA A 178 -0.26 -10.36 -7.96
N ALA A 179 0.56 -9.38 -7.54
CA ALA A 179 1.65 -9.56 -6.59
C ALA A 179 1.15 -10.11 -5.26
N SER A 180 0.01 -9.61 -4.75
CA SER A 180 -0.59 -10.12 -3.51
C SER A 180 -1.01 -11.59 -3.59
N TYR A 181 -1.30 -12.10 -4.80
CA TYR A 181 -1.61 -13.50 -5.05
C TYR A 181 -0.35 -14.35 -5.23
N ILE A 182 0.65 -13.87 -5.96
CA ILE A 182 1.88 -14.61 -6.25
C ILE A 182 2.74 -14.72 -4.99
N PHE A 183 2.97 -13.59 -4.31
CA PHE A 183 3.76 -13.52 -3.10
C PHE A 183 2.90 -13.83 -1.89
N LYS A 184 2.72 -15.13 -1.63
CA LYS A 184 1.88 -15.62 -0.52
C LYS A 184 2.28 -14.98 0.81
N ASN A 185 1.27 -14.69 1.63
CA ASN A 185 1.42 -14.06 2.95
C ASN A 185 1.90 -12.60 2.93
N THR A 186 1.81 -11.92 1.78
CA THR A 186 2.04 -10.47 1.69
C THR A 186 0.74 -9.67 1.78
N THR A 187 0.87 -8.42 2.20
CA THR A 187 -0.18 -7.39 2.06
C THR A 187 0.37 -6.33 1.12
N VAL A 188 -0.37 -6.02 0.06
CA VAL A 188 0.06 -5.07 -0.97
C VAL A 188 -0.77 -3.81 -0.89
N PHE A 189 -0.14 -2.66 -1.03
CA PHE A 189 -0.76 -1.35 -0.90
C PHE A 189 -0.55 -0.55 -2.18
N THR A 190 -1.60 0.14 -2.64
CA THR A 190 -1.46 1.10 -3.74
C THR A 190 -2.17 2.42 -3.50
N VAL A 191 -1.60 3.48 -4.04
CA VAL A 191 -2.28 4.77 -4.23
C VAL A 191 -2.29 5.08 -5.73
N SER A 192 -3.46 5.41 -6.27
CA SER A 192 -3.62 5.88 -7.65
C SER A 192 -3.17 7.33 -7.76
N GLU A 193 -2.31 7.61 -8.73
CA GLU A 193 -1.90 8.97 -9.05
C GLU A 193 -3.06 9.75 -9.67
N GLU A 194 -3.84 9.08 -10.50
CA GLU A 194 -4.92 9.66 -11.30
C GLU A 194 -6.15 10.00 -10.47
N THR A 195 -6.44 9.17 -9.45
CA THR A 195 -7.69 9.27 -8.68
C THR A 195 -7.48 9.48 -7.18
N GLY A 196 -6.26 9.33 -6.67
CA GLY A 196 -5.98 9.37 -5.23
C GLY A 196 -6.58 8.21 -4.44
N ASN A 197 -7.13 7.19 -5.11
CA ASN A 197 -7.71 6.03 -4.43
C ASN A 197 -6.63 5.18 -3.77
N PHE A 198 -6.91 4.73 -2.55
CA PHE A 198 -6.06 3.85 -1.78
C PHE A 198 -6.68 2.45 -1.69
N HIS A 199 -5.88 1.45 -2.04
CA HIS A 199 -6.26 0.05 -1.99
C HIS A 199 -5.29 -0.77 -1.15
N ILE A 200 -5.83 -1.80 -0.54
CA ILE A 200 -5.07 -2.86 0.12
C ILE A 200 -5.51 -4.19 -0.47
N PHE A 201 -4.54 -5.02 -0.86
CA PHE A 201 -4.75 -6.32 -1.47
C PHE A 201 -4.10 -7.43 -0.65
N GLU A 202 -4.80 -8.57 -0.55
CA GLU A 202 -4.28 -9.80 0.04
C GLU A 202 -4.74 -10.99 -0.79
N ASN A 203 -3.81 -11.88 -1.15
CA ASN A 203 -4.08 -13.12 -1.89
C ASN A 203 -4.94 -12.92 -3.16
N GLY A 204 -4.70 -11.85 -3.90
CA GLY A 204 -5.40 -11.53 -5.15
C GLY A 204 -6.76 -10.87 -4.97
N GLN A 205 -7.12 -10.46 -3.76
CA GLN A 205 -8.42 -9.85 -3.44
C GLN A 205 -8.25 -8.43 -2.93
N ILE A 206 -9.22 -7.56 -3.24
CA ILE A 206 -9.32 -6.21 -2.67
C ILE A 206 -9.89 -6.35 -1.25
N VAL A 207 -9.05 -6.20 -0.22
CA VAL A 207 -9.51 -6.24 1.18
C VAL A 207 -10.01 -4.88 1.64
N PHE A 208 -9.42 -3.80 1.13
CA PHE A 208 -9.85 -2.43 1.41
C PHE A 208 -9.72 -1.56 0.17
N SER A 209 -10.69 -0.65 -0.02
CA SER A 209 -10.64 0.40 -1.04
C SER A 209 -11.30 1.68 -0.51
N THR A 210 -10.74 2.83 -0.87
CA THR A 210 -11.42 4.12 -0.71
C THR A 210 -12.40 4.42 -1.84
N ALA A 211 -12.31 3.71 -2.96
CA ALA A 211 -13.30 3.80 -4.03
C ALA A 211 -14.58 3.05 -3.62
N SER A 212 -15.72 3.74 -3.72
CA SER A 212 -17.01 3.22 -3.30
C SER A 212 -17.41 1.97 -4.08
N GLY A 213 -17.80 0.90 -3.36
CA GLY A 213 -18.38 -0.31 -3.95
C GLY A 213 -17.37 -1.40 -4.37
N GLU A 214 -16.07 -1.25 -4.10
CA GLU A 214 -15.02 -2.21 -4.50
C GLU A 214 -14.70 -3.30 -3.46
N ILE A 215 -15.31 -3.26 -2.27
CA ILE A 215 -15.07 -4.28 -1.24
C ILE A 215 -15.95 -5.50 -1.55
N HIS A 216 -15.32 -6.64 -1.83
CA HIS A 216 -16.02 -7.91 -1.84
C HIS A 216 -16.35 -8.32 -0.40
N ASN A 217 -17.65 -8.47 -0.10
CA ASN A 217 -18.05 -9.30 1.02
C ASN A 217 -17.50 -10.69 0.74
N VAL A 218 -16.54 -11.11 1.56
CA VAL A 218 -16.04 -12.49 1.61
C VAL A 218 -17.27 -13.37 1.78
N LYS A 219 -17.65 -14.09 0.71
CA LYS A 219 -18.63 -15.18 0.81
C LYS A 219 -17.97 -16.38 1.48
#